data_AF-A0A3A8FL54-F1
#
_entry.id   AF-A0A3A8FL54-F1
#
_cell.length_a   1.000
_cell.length_b   1.000
_cell.length_c   1.000
_cell.angle_alpha   90.00
_cell.angle_beta   90.00
_cell.angle_gamma   90.00
#
_symmetry.space_group_name_H-M   'P 1'
#
loop_
_entity.id
_entity.type
_entity.pdbx_description
1 polymer ?
#
loop_
_entity_poly.entity_id
_entity_poly.type
_entity_poly.pdbx_seq_one_letter_code
_entity_poly.pdbx_strand_id
1 'polypeptide(L)'
;MTEMKPINKKSKDNPDFKALQNKLSDFEDDVLPYLPSKEEILLRARQRQSKKKILNHFILSVVGFCMAIYWLNPSYQTLEFQTRKGEQKPIYLADGSSIHLNTDTKIQVD
;
A
#
# COMPACT_ATOMS: atom_id res chain seq x y z
N MET A 1 -19.91 16.98 -21.84
CA MET A 1 -20.09 15.82 -22.73
C MET A 1 -19.64 16.27 -24.11
N THR A 2 -18.36 16.13 -24.43
CA THR A 2 -17.77 16.75 -25.63
C THR A 2 -17.78 15.72 -26.74
N GLU A 3 -18.68 15.89 -27.71
CA GLU A 3 -18.81 15.01 -28.87
C GLU A 3 -17.51 14.97 -29.68
N MET A 4 -16.98 13.77 -29.89
CA MET A 4 -15.92 13.55 -30.86
C MET A 4 -16.53 13.46 -32.26
N LYS A 5 -16.22 14.46 -33.09
CA LYS A 5 -16.60 14.58 -34.50
C LYS A 5 -16.10 13.37 -35.30
N PRO A 6 -16.93 12.73 -36.13
CA PRO A 6 -16.53 11.52 -36.87
C PRO A 6 -15.44 11.84 -37.89
N ILE A 7 -14.36 11.06 -37.86
CA ILE A 7 -13.24 11.14 -38.81
C ILE A 7 -13.78 10.78 -40.21
N ASN A 8 -13.81 11.79 -41.08
CA ASN A 8 -14.35 11.71 -42.42
C ASN A 8 -13.47 10.82 -43.31
N LYS A 9 -14.03 9.69 -43.77
CA LYS A 9 -13.37 8.67 -44.63
C LYS A 9 -12.99 9.17 -46.04
N LYS A 10 -13.32 10.41 -46.44
CA LYS A 10 -13.02 10.95 -47.79
C LYS A 10 -11.58 11.43 -48.04
N SER A 11 -10.65 11.21 -47.12
CA SER A 11 -9.27 11.72 -47.26
C SER A 11 -8.36 10.85 -48.15
N LYS A 12 -8.74 9.59 -48.43
CA LYS A 12 -7.81 8.60 -49.00
C LYS A 12 -7.60 8.73 -50.52
N ASP A 13 -8.54 9.35 -51.23
CA ASP A 13 -8.49 9.55 -52.69
C ASP A 13 -8.02 10.96 -53.10
N ASN A 14 -7.54 11.77 -52.15
CA ASN A 14 -6.99 13.09 -52.45
C ASN A 14 -5.54 12.93 -52.96
N PRO A 15 -5.19 13.39 -54.17
CA PRO A 15 -3.81 13.30 -54.68
C PRO A 15 -2.78 13.93 -53.73
N ASP A 16 -3.19 14.94 -52.96
CA ASP A 16 -2.37 15.59 -51.95
C ASP A 16 -2.06 14.67 -50.75
N PHE A 17 -3.01 13.80 -50.38
CA PHE A 17 -2.81 12.79 -49.35
C PHE A 17 -1.83 11.71 -49.82
N LYS A 18 -1.88 11.33 -51.10
CA LYS A 18 -0.94 10.37 -51.68
C LYS A 18 0.49 10.92 -51.77
N ALA A 19 0.63 12.21 -52.11
CA ALA A 19 1.92 12.90 -52.07
C ALA A 19 2.47 13.02 -50.64
N LEU A 20 1.60 13.33 -49.67
CA LEU A 20 1.97 13.39 -48.25
C LEU A 20 2.35 12.02 -47.70
N GLN A 21 1.66 10.95 -48.11
CA GLN A 21 1.94 9.58 -47.70
C GLN A 21 3.29 9.10 -48.26
N ASN A 22 3.58 9.37 -49.54
CA ASN A 22 4.90 9.10 -50.13
C ASN A 22 6.03 9.86 -49.41
N LYS A 23 5.78 11.12 -49.05
CA LYS A 23 6.75 11.92 -48.28
C LYS A 23 6.94 11.42 -46.85
N LEU A 24 5.93 10.76 -46.27
CA LEU A 24 5.99 10.16 -44.94
C LEU A 24 6.68 8.79 -44.95
N SER A 25 6.60 8.05 -46.06
CA SER A 25 7.26 6.75 -46.25
C SER A 25 8.78 6.85 -46.09
N ASP A 26 9.40 7.91 -46.63
CA ASP A 26 10.83 8.18 -46.45
C ASP A 26 11.22 8.32 -44.95
N PHE A 27 10.30 8.81 -44.11
CA PHE A 27 10.52 8.88 -42.66
C PHE A 27 10.17 7.58 -41.94
N GLU A 28 9.18 6.83 -42.43
CA GLU A 28 8.70 5.62 -41.76
C GLU A 28 9.82 4.58 -41.65
N ASP A 29 10.59 4.40 -42.72
CA ASP A 29 11.73 3.47 -42.78
C ASP A 29 12.87 3.87 -41.82
N ASP A 30 13.07 5.17 -41.58
CA ASP A 30 14.08 5.67 -40.65
C ASP A 30 13.66 5.52 -39.17
N VAL A 31 12.35 5.55 -38.85
CA VAL A 31 11.86 5.53 -37.45
C VAL A 31 11.43 4.14 -36.99
N LEU A 32 10.99 3.28 -37.92
CA LEU A 32 10.59 1.89 -37.65
C LEU A 32 11.60 1.07 -36.82
N PRO A 33 12.92 1.15 -37.06
CA PRO A 33 13.92 0.41 -36.28
C PRO A 33 14.02 0.86 -34.83
N TYR A 34 13.64 2.10 -34.52
CA TYR A 34 13.74 2.69 -33.18
C TYR A 34 12.43 2.57 -32.38
N LEU A 35 11.34 2.14 -33.02
CA LEU A 35 10.07 1.91 -32.36
C LEU A 35 10.12 0.61 -31.55
N PRO A 36 9.74 0.64 -30.26
CA PRO A 36 9.73 -0.55 -29.43
C PRO A 36 8.73 -1.57 -29.97
N SER A 37 9.10 -2.85 -29.91
CA SER A 37 8.21 -3.92 -30.34
C SER A 37 6.94 -3.95 -29.47
N LYS A 38 5.84 -4.49 -30.01
CA LYS A 38 4.59 -4.68 -29.26
C LYS A 38 4.82 -5.40 -27.92
N GLU A 39 5.74 -6.36 -27.91
CA GLU A 39 6.07 -7.12 -26.71
C GLU A 39 6.82 -6.29 -25.68
N GLU A 40 7.76 -5.43 -26.10
CA GLU A 40 8.45 -4.51 -25.20
C GLU A 40 7.50 -3.51 -24.55
N ILE A 41 6.51 -3.02 -25.30
CA ILE A 41 5.47 -2.11 -24.79
C ILE A 41 4.65 -2.83 -23.71
N LEU A 42 4.23 -4.07 -23.97
CA LEU A 42 3.47 -4.88 -23.01
C LEU A 42 4.30 -5.21 -21.76
N LEU A 43 5.58 -5.53 -21.93
CA LEU A 43 6.49 -5.86 -20.83
C LEU A 43 6.72 -4.64 -19.92
N ARG A 44 6.95 -3.45 -20.51
CA ARG A 44 7.05 -2.19 -19.76
C ARG A 44 5.75 -1.85 -19.03
N ALA A 45 4.59 -2.07 -19.68
CA ALA A 45 3.28 -1.85 -19.04
C ALA A 45 3.08 -2.78 -17.83
N ARG A 46 3.39 -4.08 -17.99
CA ARG A 46 3.31 -5.08 -16.92
C ARG A 46 4.23 -4.73 -15.75
N GLN A 47 5.47 -4.33 -16.01
CA GLN A 47 6.41 -3.90 -14.96
C GLN A 47 5.90 -2.68 -14.17
N ARG A 48 5.29 -1.70 -14.83
CA ARG A 48 4.70 -0.55 -14.13
C ARG A 48 3.55 -0.96 -13.22
N GLN A 49 2.76 -1.94 -13.62
CA GLN A 49 1.65 -2.45 -12.81
C GLN A 49 2.13 -3.29 -11.62
N SER A 50 3.14 -4.17 -11.81
CA SER A 50 3.64 -5.02 -10.74
C SER A 50 4.34 -4.24 -9.63
N LYS A 51 5.15 -3.22 -9.98
CA LYS A 51 5.83 -2.36 -8.99
C LYS A 51 4.84 -1.65 -8.05
N LYS A 52 3.71 -1.16 -8.59
CA LYS A 52 2.65 -0.55 -7.78
C LYS A 52 1.99 -1.55 -6.83
N LYS A 53 1.76 -2.78 -7.30
CA LYS A 53 1.17 -3.84 -6.46
C LYS A 53 2.11 -4.25 -5.34
N ILE A 54 3.40 -4.42 -5.61
CA ILE A 54 4.40 -4.82 -4.60
C ILE A 54 4.51 -3.76 -3.51
N LEU A 55 4.57 -2.48 -3.89
CA LEU A 55 4.64 -1.39 -2.91
C LEU A 55 3.42 -1.37 -1.98
N ASN A 56 2.21 -1.52 -2.53
CA ASN A 56 1.00 -1.56 -1.72
C ASN A 56 0.96 -2.76 -0.75
N HIS A 57 1.39 -3.94 -1.19
CA HIS A 57 1.47 -5.13 -0.32
C HIS A 57 2.51 -4.95 0.78
N PHE A 58 3.66 -4.32 0.45
CA PHE A 58 4.69 -4.03 1.43
C PHE A 58 4.20 -3.07 2.51
N ILE A 59 3.55 -1.97 2.12
CA ILE A 59 2.97 -1.00 3.07
C ILE A 59 1.94 -1.69 3.96
N LEU A 60 1.04 -2.50 3.38
CA LEU A 60 0.03 -3.23 4.16
C LEU A 60 0.67 -4.21 5.15
N SER A 61 1.72 -4.92 4.73
CA SER A 61 2.46 -5.85 5.58
C SER A 61 3.13 -5.13 6.76
N VAL A 62 3.80 -4.01 6.50
CA VAL A 62 4.45 -3.21 7.54
C VAL A 62 3.44 -2.66 8.54
N VAL A 63 2.32 -2.12 8.07
CA VAL A 63 1.25 -1.61 8.95
C VAL A 63 0.65 -2.73 9.79
N GLY A 64 0.35 -3.88 9.18
CA GLY A 64 -0.18 -5.05 9.90
C GLY A 64 0.80 -5.57 10.95
N PHE A 65 2.10 -5.59 10.65
CA PHE A 65 3.14 -6.00 11.58
C PHE A 65 3.28 -5.03 12.77
N CYS A 66 3.30 -3.72 12.52
CA CYS A 66 3.31 -2.71 13.59
C CYS A 66 2.07 -2.81 14.49
N MET A 67 0.89 -3.04 13.90
CA MET A 67 -0.35 -3.20 14.65
C MET A 67 -0.35 -4.47 15.51
N ALA A 68 0.19 -5.57 14.98
CA ALA A 68 0.37 -6.81 15.72
C ALA A 68 1.33 -6.64 16.90
N ILE A 69 2.47 -5.97 16.71
CA ILE A 69 3.41 -5.66 17.80
C ILE A 69 2.76 -4.78 18.85
N TYR A 70 2.03 -3.74 18.44
CA TYR A 70 1.34 -2.85 19.36
C TYR A 70 0.33 -3.62 20.24
N TRP A 71 -0.44 -4.53 19.64
CA TRP A 71 -1.38 -5.38 20.37
C TRP A 71 -0.69 -6.34 21.33
N LEU A 72 0.46 -6.88 20.93
CA LEU A 72 1.19 -7.86 21.73
C LEU A 72 1.97 -7.22 22.88
N ASN A 73 2.08 -5.89 22.95
CA ASN A 73 2.85 -5.23 23.99
C ASN A 73 2.10 -5.32 25.34
N PRO A 74 2.59 -6.13 26.31
CA PRO A 74 1.94 -6.26 27.61
C PRO A 74 2.15 -5.02 28.50
N SER A 75 2.98 -4.05 28.10
CA SER A 75 3.27 -2.83 28.88
C SER A 75 2.08 -1.88 29.06
N TYR A 76 0.90 -2.24 28.53
CA TYR A 76 -0.34 -1.49 28.71
C TYR A 76 -1.33 -2.22 29.62
N GLN A 77 -0.96 -3.35 30.20
CA GLN A 77 -1.83 -4.13 31.09
C GLN A 77 -1.78 -3.55 32.49
N THR A 78 -2.68 -2.60 32.76
CA THR A 78 -2.87 -2.05 34.11
C THR A 78 -3.60 -3.08 34.98
N LEU A 79 -2.96 -3.55 36.05
CA LEU A 79 -3.58 -4.45 37.03
C LEU A 79 -4.02 -3.65 38.25
N GLU A 80 -5.32 -3.65 38.54
CA GLU A 80 -5.87 -3.05 39.74
C GLU A 80 -6.09 -4.11 40.84
N PHE A 81 -5.58 -3.85 42.03
CA PHE A 81 -5.83 -4.63 43.24
C PHE A 81 -6.52 -3.78 44.29
N GLN A 82 -7.56 -4.33 44.91
CA GLN A 82 -8.32 -3.68 45.98
C GLN A 82 -8.59 -4.66 47.12
N THR A 83 -8.37 -4.22 48.35
CA THR A 83 -8.74 -4.96 49.57
C THR A 83 -9.96 -4.32 50.23
N ARG A 84 -10.82 -5.15 50.83
CA ARG A 84 -11.95 -4.65 51.63
C ARG A 84 -11.49 -4.26 53.05
N LYS A 85 -12.38 -3.57 53.78
CA LYS A 85 -12.13 -3.24 55.18
C LYS A 85 -12.03 -4.50 56.04
N GLY A 86 -10.91 -4.69 56.73
CA GLY A 86 -10.58 -5.88 57.51
C GLY A 86 -9.93 -7.02 56.70
N GLU A 87 -9.74 -6.85 55.40
CA GLU A 87 -9.08 -7.83 54.53
C GLU A 87 -7.60 -7.47 54.34
N GLN A 88 -6.73 -8.45 54.47
CA GLN A 88 -5.31 -8.34 54.15
C GLN A 88 -4.96 -9.45 53.18
N LYS A 89 -4.23 -9.12 52.12
CA LYS A 89 -3.91 -10.08 51.06
C LYS A 89 -2.51 -9.86 50.51
N PRO A 90 -1.70 -10.93 50.37
CA PRO A 90 -0.48 -10.87 49.58
C PRO A 90 -0.81 -10.96 48.09
N ILE A 91 -0.21 -10.07 47.29
CA ILE A 91 -0.23 -10.14 45.83
C ILE A 91 1.17 -10.42 45.30
N TYR A 92 1.24 -11.18 44.20
CA TYR A 92 2.48 -11.48 43.49
C TYR A 92 2.42 -10.82 42.12
N LEU A 93 3.44 -10.03 41.80
CA LEU A 93 3.56 -9.33 40.53
C LEU A 93 4.31 -10.21 39.52
N ALA A 94 4.18 -9.87 38.24
CA ALA A 94 4.79 -10.63 37.14
C ALA A 94 6.34 -10.60 37.16
N ASP A 95 6.93 -9.61 37.82
CA ASP A 95 8.38 -9.47 38.06
C ASP A 95 8.89 -10.36 39.21
N GLY A 96 8.00 -11.06 39.91
CA GLY A 96 8.32 -11.87 41.08
C GLY A 96 8.30 -11.10 42.40
N SER A 97 8.02 -9.80 42.38
CA SER A 97 7.84 -8.99 43.58
C SER A 97 6.59 -9.43 44.34
N SER A 98 6.62 -9.29 45.67
CA SER A 98 5.46 -9.54 46.54
C SER A 98 5.10 -8.28 47.32
N ILE A 99 3.81 -7.95 47.33
CA ILE A 99 3.28 -6.80 48.06
C ILE A 99 2.20 -7.29 49.02
N HIS A 100 2.29 -6.89 50.29
CA HIS A 100 1.25 -7.13 51.28
C HIS A 100 0.31 -5.93 51.32
N LEU A 101 -0.93 -6.13 50.88
CA LEU A 101 -1.97 -5.11 50.94
C LEU A 101 -2.64 -5.14 52.31
N ASN A 102 -2.67 -3.98 52.97
CA ASN A 102 -3.41 -3.76 54.21
C ASN A 102 -4.90 -3.52 53.93
N THR A 103 -5.69 -3.36 54.98
CA THR A 103 -7.13 -3.06 54.90
C THR A 103 -7.38 -1.79 54.08
N ASP A 104 -8.45 -1.81 53.27
CA ASP A 104 -8.95 -0.64 52.54
C ASP A 104 -7.89 0.05 51.65
N THR A 105 -7.08 -0.75 50.96
CA THR A 105 -5.99 -0.28 50.10
C THR A 105 -6.32 -0.54 48.62
N LYS A 106 -6.07 0.45 47.76
CA LYS A 106 -6.12 0.32 46.29
C LYS A 106 -4.72 0.53 45.72
N ILE A 107 -4.25 -0.41 44.89
CA ILE A 107 -3.00 -0.30 44.15
C ILE A 107 -3.26 -0.55 42.68
N GLN A 108 -2.61 0.23 41.83
CA GLN A 108 -2.56 0.03 40.39
C GLN A 108 -1.10 -0.23 39.99
N VAL A 109 -0.90 -1.23 39.14
CA VAL A 109 0.41 -1.62 38.61
C VAL A 109 0.33 -1.51 37.08
N ASP A 110 1.27 -0.78 36.48
CA ASP A 110 1.39 -0.55 35.03
C ASP A 110 2.69 -1.14 34.48
#